data_AF-F3C4H3-F1
#
_entry.id   AF-F3C4H3-F1
#
_cell.length_a   1.000
_cell.length_b   1.000
_cell.length_c   1.000
_cell.angle_alpha   90.00
_cell.angle_beta   90.00
_cell.angle_gamma   90.00
#
_symmetry.space_group_name_H-M   'P 1'
#
loop_
_entity.id
_entity.type
_entity.pdbx_description
1 polymer ?
#
loop_
_entity_poly.entity_id
_entity_poly.type
_entity_poly.pdbx_seq_one_letter_code
_entity_poly.pdbx_strand_id
1 'polypeptide(L)'
;PPAGIVLAIMITPFITSVMQEVFRTVPVALKESAYALGGTTWEVVWDIVLPYTRSAVVGGVFLGLGRALGETMAVTFVLGNAHQFSASLMMPSSSIASVIANEFNEAYTDLHRSALIALGFLLFVVTFIVLALARLMLSRLSRKEGL
;
A
#
# COMPACT_ATOMS: atom_id res chain seq x y z
N PRO A 1 1.35 -18.92 -3.69
CA PRO A 1 -0.02 -18.88 -4.28
C PRO A 1 -1.16 -18.42 -3.33
N PRO A 2 -1.31 -18.92 -2.08
CA PRO A 2 -2.44 -18.51 -1.21
C PRO A 2 -2.26 -17.14 -0.54
N ALA A 3 -1.02 -16.73 -0.26
CA ALA A 3 -0.74 -15.47 0.43
C ALA A 3 -1.21 -14.21 -0.33
N GLY A 4 -1.12 -14.21 -1.67
CA GLY A 4 -1.55 -13.08 -2.49
C GLY A 4 -3.07 -12.86 -2.46
N ILE A 5 -3.85 -13.94 -2.37
CA ILE A 5 -5.31 -13.87 -2.30
C ILE A 5 -5.76 -13.31 -0.94
N VAL A 6 -5.16 -13.80 0.16
CA VAL A 6 -5.43 -13.29 1.51
C VAL A 6 -5.10 -11.80 1.60
N LEU A 7 -3.94 -11.42 1.07
CA LEU A 7 -3.49 -10.03 1.03
C LEU A 7 -4.43 -9.15 0.19
N ALA A 8 -4.91 -9.64 -0.96
CA ALA A 8 -5.86 -8.93 -1.81
C ALA A 8 -7.20 -8.68 -1.10
N ILE A 9 -7.79 -9.69 -0.46
CA ILE A 9 -9.06 -9.57 0.27
C ILE A 9 -8.96 -8.51 1.38
N MET A 10 -7.82 -8.40 2.03
CA MET A 10 -7.56 -7.49 3.13
C MET A 10 -7.25 -6.05 2.69
N ILE A 11 -6.54 -5.87 1.57
CA ILE A 11 -6.20 -4.53 1.03
C ILE A 11 -7.38 -3.91 0.26
N THR A 12 -8.24 -4.73 -0.36
CA THR A 12 -9.40 -4.25 -1.12
C THR A 12 -10.29 -3.26 -0.35
N PRO A 13 -10.74 -3.52 0.90
CA PRO A 13 -11.55 -2.56 1.63
C PRO A 13 -10.77 -1.27 1.94
N PHE A 14 -9.47 -1.36 2.20
CA PHE A 14 -8.62 -0.20 2.45
C PHE A 14 -8.49 0.70 1.20
N ILE A 15 -8.11 0.11 0.05
CA ILE A 15 -7.94 0.89 -1.18
C ILE A 15 -9.28 1.49 -1.62
N THR A 16 -10.40 0.77 -1.46
CA THR A 16 -11.74 1.26 -1.79
C THR A 16 -12.11 2.47 -0.93
N SER A 17 -11.85 2.43 0.38
CA SER A 17 -12.12 3.57 1.27
C SER A 17 -11.28 4.79 0.91
N VAL A 18 -10.00 4.62 0.56
CA VAL A 18 -9.11 5.71 0.15
C VAL A 18 -9.58 6.31 -1.19
N MET A 19 -9.94 5.48 -2.17
CA MET A 19 -10.42 5.96 -3.47
C MET A 19 -11.75 6.72 -3.35
N GLN A 20 -12.66 6.31 -2.46
CA GLN A 20 -13.89 7.06 -2.20
C GLN A 20 -13.62 8.46 -1.64
N GLU A 21 -12.64 8.59 -0.75
CA GLU A 21 -12.23 9.89 -0.21
C GLU A 21 -11.62 10.77 -1.32
N VAL A 22 -10.76 10.20 -2.17
CA VAL A 22 -10.16 10.89 -3.31
C VAL A 22 -11.22 11.36 -4.32
N PHE A 23 -12.20 10.54 -4.69
CA PHE A 23 -13.21 10.95 -5.66
C PHE A 23 -14.23 11.95 -5.09
N ARG A 24 -14.37 12.01 -3.76
CA ARG A 24 -15.19 13.02 -3.08
C ARG A 24 -14.58 14.42 -3.12
N THR A 25 -13.27 14.55 -3.36
CA THR A 25 -12.60 15.86 -3.50
C THR A 25 -13.06 16.57 -4.78
N VAL A 26 -13.41 15.82 -5.84
CA VAL A 26 -13.87 16.41 -7.11
C VAL A 26 -15.11 17.29 -6.90
N PRO A 27 -15.03 18.59 -7.26
CA PRO A 27 -16.14 19.53 -7.12
C PRO A 27 -17.41 19.03 -7.81
N VAL A 28 -18.54 19.10 -7.10
CA VAL A 28 -19.83 18.62 -7.61
C VAL A 28 -20.25 19.41 -8.85
N ALA A 29 -20.01 20.73 -8.88
CA ALA A 29 -20.32 21.57 -10.03
C ALA A 29 -19.65 21.11 -11.34
N LEU A 30 -18.43 20.55 -11.26
CA LEU A 30 -17.71 20.04 -12.42
C LEU A 30 -18.40 18.77 -12.98
N LYS A 31 -18.91 17.91 -12.10
CA LYS A 31 -19.67 16.71 -12.45
C LYS A 31 -21.04 17.07 -13.02
N GLU A 32 -21.78 17.96 -12.34
CA GLU A 32 -23.11 18.40 -12.78
C GLU A 32 -23.09 19.13 -14.13
N SER A 33 -22.07 19.96 -14.38
CA SER A 33 -21.90 20.62 -15.69
C SER A 33 -21.72 19.62 -16.82
N ALA A 34 -20.97 18.54 -16.57
CA ALA A 34 -20.74 17.50 -17.56
C ALA A 34 -21.99 16.65 -17.83
N TYR A 35 -22.76 16.33 -16.78
CA TYR A 35 -24.07 15.70 -16.94
C TYR A 35 -25.06 16.61 -17.68
N ALA A 36 -25.04 17.92 -17.44
CA ALA A 36 -25.89 18.90 -18.11
C ALA A 36 -25.57 19.04 -19.61
N LEU A 37 -24.33 18.76 -20.01
CA LEU A 37 -23.90 18.67 -21.41
C LEU A 37 -24.28 17.34 -22.08
N GLY A 38 -24.97 16.43 -21.37
CA GLY A 38 -25.37 15.12 -21.87
C GLY A 38 -24.32 14.03 -21.70
N GLY A 39 -23.26 14.27 -20.93
CA GLY A 39 -22.22 13.27 -20.66
C GLY A 39 -22.76 12.10 -19.83
N THR A 40 -22.32 10.90 -20.18
CA THR A 40 -22.62 9.67 -19.44
C THR A 40 -21.76 9.55 -18.18
N THR A 41 -22.20 8.74 -17.21
CA THR A 41 -21.42 8.48 -15.99
C THR A 41 -20.02 7.94 -16.28
N TRP A 42 -19.85 7.20 -17.38
CA TRP A 42 -18.57 6.66 -17.81
C TRP A 42 -17.63 7.76 -18.31
N GLU A 43 -18.12 8.65 -19.18
CA GLU A 43 -17.36 9.80 -19.69
C GLU A 43 -16.97 10.76 -18.55
N VAL A 44 -17.90 11.06 -17.64
CA VAL A 44 -17.60 11.92 -16.48
C VAL A 44 -16.51 11.31 -15.60
N VAL A 45 -16.50 9.99 -15.40
CA VAL A 45 -15.45 9.35 -14.60
C VAL A 45 -14.10 9.41 -15.32
N TRP A 46 -14.05 9.03 -16.60
CA TRP A 46 -12.79 8.95 -17.35
C TRP A 46 -12.19 10.29 -17.73
N ASP A 47 -13.01 11.25 -18.16
CA ASP A 47 -12.53 12.53 -18.71
C ASP A 47 -12.43 13.64 -17.67
N ILE A 48 -13.07 13.48 -16.50
CA ILE A 48 -13.13 14.53 -15.49
C ILE A 48 -12.60 14.03 -14.15
N VAL A 49 -13.24 13.02 -13.54
CA VAL A 49 -12.90 12.57 -12.19
C VAL A 49 -11.47 12.00 -12.11
N LEU A 50 -11.13 11.09 -13.03
CA LEU A 50 -9.83 10.43 -13.06
C LEU A 50 -8.65 11.40 -13.33
N PRO A 51 -8.69 12.28 -14.35
CA PRO A 51 -7.59 13.22 -14.59
C PRO A 51 -7.48 14.29 -13.50
N TYR A 52 -8.61 14.74 -12.94
CA TYR A 52 -8.62 15.72 -11.85
C TYR A 52 -7.95 15.15 -10.58
N THR A 53 -8.19 13.86 -10.28
CA THR A 53 -7.66 13.20 -9.08
C THR A 53 -6.38 12.39 -9.30
N ARG A 54 -5.77 12.44 -10.50
CA ARG A 54 -4.65 11.56 -10.90
C ARG A 54 -3.52 11.48 -9.88
N SER A 55 -3.13 12.62 -9.28
CA SER A 55 -2.03 12.65 -8.30
C SER A 55 -2.40 11.99 -6.98
N ALA A 56 -3.66 12.07 -6.58
CA ALA A 56 -4.17 11.41 -5.37
C ALA A 56 -4.50 9.95 -5.59
N VAL A 57 -4.94 9.55 -6.79
CA VAL A 57 -5.06 8.13 -7.16
C VAL A 57 -3.70 7.45 -7.06
N VAL A 58 -2.66 8.05 -7.66
CA VAL A 58 -1.28 7.55 -7.54
C VAL A 58 -0.83 7.48 -6.09
N GLY A 59 -1.05 8.55 -5.30
CA GLY A 59 -0.73 8.56 -3.87
C GLY A 59 -1.48 7.48 -3.07
N GLY A 60 -2.76 7.23 -3.39
CA GLY A 60 -3.58 6.20 -2.76
C GLY A 60 -3.13 4.78 -3.11
N VAL A 61 -2.68 4.55 -4.34
CA VAL A 61 -2.05 3.27 -4.73
C VAL A 61 -0.75 3.05 -3.95
N PHE A 62 0.12 4.07 -3.84
CA PHE A 62 1.33 3.98 -3.03
C PHE A 62 1.02 3.74 -1.54
N LEU A 63 -0.05 4.34 -1.02
CA LEU A 63 -0.52 4.08 0.35
C LEU A 63 -0.99 2.64 0.53
N GLY A 64 -1.74 2.10 -0.44
CA GLY A 64 -2.18 0.70 -0.46
C GLY A 64 -1.01 -0.28 -0.53
N LEU A 65 -0.01 0.01 -1.37
CA LEU A 65 1.23 -0.77 -1.44
C LEU A 65 2.03 -0.70 -0.14
N GLY A 66 2.19 0.49 0.45
CA GLY A 66 2.84 0.64 1.75
C GLY A 66 2.14 -0.13 2.85
N ARG A 67 0.79 -0.13 2.86
CA ARG A 67 0.00 -0.95 3.77
C ARG A 67 0.22 -2.44 3.53
N ALA A 68 0.21 -2.88 2.28
CA ALA A 68 0.50 -4.27 1.90
C ALA A 68 1.85 -4.74 2.41
N LEU A 69 2.87 -3.89 2.28
CA LEU A 69 4.22 -4.14 2.76
C LEU A 69 4.27 -4.22 4.30
N GLY A 70 3.54 -3.36 5.01
CA GLY A 70 3.41 -3.43 6.47
C GLY A 70 2.66 -4.69 6.95
N GLU A 71 1.72 -5.18 6.15
CA GLU A 71 0.96 -6.41 6.40
C GLU A 71 1.76 -7.69 6.03
N THR A 72 3.01 -7.58 5.58
CA THR A 72 3.87 -8.76 5.24
C THR A 72 4.15 -9.68 6.43
N MET A 73 3.87 -9.24 7.66
CA MET A 73 3.82 -10.11 8.84
C MET A 73 2.68 -11.14 8.74
N ALA A 74 1.51 -10.77 8.21
CA ALA A 74 0.42 -11.72 7.95
C ALA A 74 0.80 -12.74 6.85
N VAL A 75 1.51 -12.28 5.82
CA VAL A 75 2.03 -13.15 4.74
C VAL A 75 3.05 -14.14 5.27
N THR A 76 3.87 -13.74 6.24
CA THR A 76 4.84 -14.61 6.92
C THR A 76 4.16 -15.76 7.68
N PHE A 77 3.07 -15.48 8.41
CA PHE A 77 2.28 -16.50 9.10
C PHE A 77 1.65 -17.52 8.13
N VAL A 78 1.35 -17.10 6.90
CA VAL A 78 0.77 -17.97 5.86
C VAL A 78 1.84 -18.74 5.06
N LEU A 79 3.02 -18.15 4.83
CA LEU A 79 4.10 -18.77 4.05
C LEU A 79 4.85 -19.87 4.82
N GLY A 80 5.02 -19.72 6.14
CA GLY A 80 5.86 -20.61 6.93
C GLY A 80 7.35 -20.47 6.59
N ASN A 81 8.22 -20.79 7.54
CA ASN A 81 9.68 -20.67 7.39
C ASN A 81 10.21 -21.77 6.45
N ALA A 82 10.58 -21.41 5.22
CA ALA A 82 11.24 -22.32 4.29
C ALA A 82 12.66 -21.80 4.00
N HIS A 83 13.64 -22.42 4.66
CA HIS A 83 15.07 -22.12 4.56
C HIS A 83 15.73 -22.75 3.32
N GLN A 84 15.15 -22.56 2.13
CA GLN A 84 15.69 -23.13 0.89
C GLN A 84 15.78 -22.04 -0.19
N PHE A 85 16.99 -21.52 -0.41
CA PHE A 85 17.31 -20.72 -1.59
C PHE A 85 17.34 -21.63 -2.83
N SER A 86 16.26 -21.64 -3.59
CA SER A 86 16.23 -22.30 -4.90
C SER A 86 15.58 -21.38 -5.93
N ALA A 87 16.17 -21.33 -7.13
CA ALA A 87 15.94 -20.38 -8.21
C ALA A 87 14.60 -20.59 -8.96
N SER A 88 13.50 -20.79 -8.23
CA SER A 88 12.18 -21.02 -8.80
C SER A 88 11.17 -20.02 -8.23
N LEU A 89 10.50 -19.27 -9.12
CA LEU A 89 9.45 -18.26 -8.84
C LEU A 89 8.20 -18.84 -8.14
N MET A 90 8.17 -20.16 -7.88
CA MET A 90 7.04 -20.92 -7.33
C MET A 90 7.32 -21.53 -5.94
N MET A 91 8.52 -21.33 -5.36
CA MET A 91 8.83 -21.80 -4.00
C MET A 91 8.60 -20.72 -2.94
N PRO A 92 8.25 -21.11 -1.69
CA PRO A 92 8.05 -20.16 -0.60
C PRO A 92 9.36 -19.43 -0.29
N SER A 93 9.45 -18.16 -0.64
CA SER A 93 10.57 -17.30 -0.28
C SER A 93 10.27 -16.58 1.04
N SER A 94 11.21 -16.64 1.98
CA SER A 94 11.13 -15.91 3.25
C SER A 94 11.20 -14.39 3.01
N SER A 95 10.30 -13.63 3.64
CA SER A 95 10.33 -12.16 3.64
C SER A 95 11.31 -11.63 4.70
N ILE A 96 11.77 -10.38 4.57
CA ILE A 96 12.61 -9.74 5.60
C ILE A 96 11.92 -9.80 6.98
N ALA A 97 10.59 -9.63 7.02
CA ALA A 97 9.80 -9.76 8.25
C ALA A 97 9.78 -11.19 8.80
N SER A 98 9.78 -12.21 7.95
CA SER A 98 9.84 -13.61 8.38
C SER A 98 11.20 -14.02 8.90
N VAL A 99 12.28 -13.49 8.32
CA VAL A 99 13.64 -13.73 8.82
C VAL A 99 13.78 -13.12 10.22
N ILE A 100 13.29 -11.89 10.43
CA ILE A 100 13.26 -11.28 11.77
C ILE A 100 12.41 -12.14 12.72
N ALA A 101 11.18 -12.50 12.36
CA ALA A 101 10.29 -13.24 13.27
C ALA A 101 10.82 -14.62 13.66
N ASN A 102 11.46 -15.35 12.74
CA ASN A 102 11.95 -16.69 13.01
C ASN A 102 13.32 -16.68 13.70
N GLU A 103 14.26 -15.86 13.22
CA GLU A 103 15.64 -15.90 13.71
C GLU A 103 15.86 -15.04 14.95
N PHE A 104 14.94 -14.14 15.29
CA PHE A 104 14.98 -13.42 16.57
C PHE A 104 14.84 -14.35 17.77
N ASN A 105 14.18 -15.50 17.60
CA ASN A 105 14.05 -16.52 18.65
C ASN A 105 15.27 -17.46 18.74
N GLU A 106 16.04 -17.60 17.64
CA GLU A 106 17.23 -18.47 17.53
C GLU A 106 18.56 -17.69 17.67
N ALA A 107 18.53 -16.38 17.84
CA ALA A 107 19.72 -15.54 17.99
C ALA A 107 20.37 -15.67 19.38
N TYR A 108 21.26 -16.67 19.55
CA TYR A 108 22.03 -16.90 20.78
C TYR A 108 23.28 -16.01 20.92
N THR A 109 23.75 -15.35 19.84
CA THR A 109 24.97 -14.52 19.82
C THR A 109 24.65 -13.02 19.70
N ASP A 110 25.33 -12.15 20.45
CA ASP A 110 25.08 -10.69 20.47
C ASP A 110 25.19 -10.02 19.08
N LEU A 111 26.09 -10.50 18.24
CA LEU A 111 26.27 -10.01 16.87
C LEU A 111 25.05 -10.32 15.99
N HIS A 112 24.42 -11.49 16.17
CA HIS A 112 23.27 -11.93 15.39
C HIS A 112 22.02 -11.13 15.76
N ARG A 113 21.79 -10.91 17.06
CA ARG A 113 20.70 -10.06 17.56
C ARG A 113 20.84 -8.61 17.08
N SER A 114 22.06 -8.07 17.09
CA SER A 114 22.34 -6.71 16.63
C SER A 114 22.05 -6.53 15.13
N ALA A 115 22.39 -7.52 14.30
CA ALA A 115 22.08 -7.52 12.87
C ALA A 115 20.57 -7.56 12.58
N LEU A 116 19.80 -8.37 13.33
CA LEU A 116 18.34 -8.44 13.20
C LEU A 116 17.65 -7.13 13.59
N ILE A 117 18.13 -6.46 14.65
CA ILE A 117 17.63 -5.15 15.06
C ILE A 117 17.92 -4.09 13.98
N ALA A 118 19.13 -4.10 13.39
CA ALA A 118 19.47 -3.20 12.29
C ALA A 118 18.60 -3.43 11.04
N LEU A 119 18.30 -4.68 10.72
CA LEU A 119 17.41 -5.04 9.61
C LEU A 119 15.96 -4.57 9.85
N GLY A 120 15.46 -4.72 11.09
CA GLY A 120 14.16 -4.21 11.51
C GLY A 120 14.09 -2.68 11.47
N PHE A 121 15.16 -2.00 11.88
CA PHE A 121 15.26 -0.54 11.78
C PHE A 121 15.24 -0.06 10.33
N LEU A 122 15.97 -0.73 9.42
CA LEU A 122 15.96 -0.41 8.00
C LEU A 122 14.56 -0.59 7.39
N LEU A 123 13.88 -1.68 7.72
CA LEU A 123 12.50 -1.92 7.28
C LEU A 123 11.54 -0.84 7.81
N PHE A 124 11.70 -0.43 9.07
CA PHE A 124 10.94 0.66 9.67
C PHE A 124 11.18 1.99 8.93
N VAL A 125 12.42 2.35 8.63
CA VAL A 125 12.75 3.59 7.91
C VAL A 125 12.14 3.61 6.51
N VAL A 126 12.26 2.52 5.76
CA VAL A 126 11.70 2.42 4.39
C VAL A 126 10.18 2.54 4.43
N THR A 127 9.51 1.80 5.31
CA THR A 127 8.04 1.86 5.44
C THR A 127 7.57 3.24 5.90
N PHE A 128 8.26 3.84 6.87
CA PHE A 128 7.97 5.19 7.34
C PHE A 128 8.05 6.22 6.22
N ILE A 129 9.13 6.21 5.41
CA ILE A 129 9.29 7.16 4.29
C ILE A 129 8.18 7.00 3.26
N VAL A 130 7.84 5.76 2.88
CA VAL A 130 6.78 5.50 1.90
C VAL A 130 5.43 5.98 2.42
N LEU A 131 5.07 5.65 3.67
CA LEU A 131 3.79 6.07 4.26
C LEU A 131 3.73 7.59 4.49
N ALA A 132 4.83 8.22 4.89
CA ALA A 132 4.92 9.66 5.08
C ALA A 132 4.73 10.40 3.75
N LEU A 133 5.40 9.98 2.68
CA LEU A 133 5.25 10.57 1.34
C LEU A 133 3.82 10.42 0.81
N ALA A 134 3.24 9.22 0.94
CA ALA A 134 1.87 8.97 0.50
C ALA A 134 0.85 9.84 1.26
N ARG A 135 0.97 9.96 2.58
CA ARG A 135 0.11 10.85 3.38
C ARG A 135 0.28 12.33 3.04
N LEU A 136 1.52 12.78 2.83
CA LEU A 136 1.80 14.16 2.48
C LEU A 136 1.16 14.53 1.13
N MET A 137 1.23 13.65 0.13
CA MET A 137 0.59 13.86 -1.17
C MET A 137 -0.93 14.01 -1.05
N LEU A 138 -1.58 13.16 -0.26
CA LEU A 138 -3.03 13.24 -0.02
C LEU A 138 -3.42 14.52 0.72
N SER A 139 -2.67 14.90 1.76
CA SER A 139 -2.91 16.12 2.51
C SER A 139 -2.76 17.39 1.67
N ARG A 140 -1.83 17.40 0.69
CA ARG A 140 -1.65 18.52 -0.24
C ARG A 140 -2.82 18.72 -1.19
N LEU A 141 -3.56 17.66 -1.54
CA LEU A 141 -4.74 17.78 -2.39
C LEU A 141 -5.93 18.38 -1.63
N SER A 142 -6.17 17.93 -0.39
CA SER A 142 -7.20 18.51 0.48
C SER A 142 -6.99 20.01 0.74
N ARG A 143 -5.73 20.47 0.79
CA ARG A 143 -5.40 21.89 0.96
C ARG A 143 -5.56 22.74 -0.31
N LYS A 144 -5.57 22.12 -1.51
CA LYS A 144 -5.78 22.85 -2.78
C LYS A 144 -7.25 23.15 -3.08
N GLU A 145 -8.17 22.53 -2.35
CA GLU A 145 -9.63 22.72 -2.47
C GLU A 145 -10.22 23.54 -1.32
N GLY A 146 -9.37 24.16 -0.48
CA GLY A 146 -9.84 25.17 0.45
C GLY A 146 -10.44 26.35 -0.30
N LEU A 147 -11.72 26.61 -0.04
CA LEU A 147 -12.37 27.92 -0.11
C LEU A 147 -11.40 29.07 0.19
#